data_AF-A0A409VNZ4-F1
#
_entry.id   AF-A0A409VNZ4-F1
#
_cell.length_a   1.000
_cell.length_b   1.000
_cell.length_c   1.000
_cell.angle_alpha   90.00
_cell.angle_beta   90.00
_cell.angle_gamma   90.00
#
_symmetry.space_group_name_H-M   'P 1'
#
loop_
_entity.id
_entity.type
_entity.pdbx_description
1 polymer ?
#
loop_
_entity_poly.entity_id
_entity_poly.type
_entity_poly.pdbx_seq_one_letter_code
_entity_poly.pdbx_strand_id
1 'polypeptide(L)'
;MPSKMKLSNSIASAFFIANSVSAHSIFQTLWVNGVSQGHIVGIRVPDYDGPIMDVTSNDLICNGGINPYHQPISTAIIPVPAGAQVTAEWHHTLTSAGTGDAADPIDPSHKGPILAYLAKVNNATQSSVTGLNWFKIYHDGLDSSGSWAVDKLIANQGKVSFTIPSCIAPGQYLLRVELIALHGAETYPGAQLYVRYSKFNMECAQIQITGGGSASPTTVSFPGAYKGSDPGITTNIYSGLKTYTIPGPPVFSCSGSGNSAPVPSSTAATPTITSTSKPSPTTVSSTPSSTSGATVAQYGQCGGLTYSGATICASPFTCVKSSDYALSVNGVDQGHGVGVRVPTSNSAITDLTSNNIICNTNFIQPVSTAVIPVNAGDKLTAQFHRTSAGYLGPDPSDPIDPTNKGPILAYLAEIPSATQSTVTGLKWFKIGQIGYNATNGQWGSDVLFINGGNATFTVPSCIVSGQYLFRAEAIALQSATSYPGAQFYMSCAQISVTGSSSPKTPATVSFPGAYTASSPGIVTSLFGLSSYTPPGTVSR
;
A
#
# COMPACT_ATOMS: atom_id res chain seq x y z
N MET A 1 41.75 -14.92 57.06
CA MET A 1 40.85 -14.03 56.27
C MET A 1 40.28 -14.82 55.10
N PRO A 2 38.96 -15.04 55.01
CA PRO A 2 38.28 -15.36 53.75
C PRO A 2 37.52 -14.14 53.21
N SER A 3 37.31 -14.10 51.89
CA SER A 3 36.74 -12.96 51.17
C SER A 3 35.22 -12.83 51.33
N LYS A 4 34.69 -11.60 51.26
CA LYS A 4 33.25 -11.31 51.28
C LYS A 4 32.62 -11.60 49.92
N MET A 5 31.66 -12.53 49.89
CA MET A 5 30.79 -12.75 48.74
C MET A 5 29.71 -11.65 48.71
N LYS A 6 29.63 -10.86 47.63
CA LYS A 6 28.56 -9.87 47.43
C LYS A 6 27.42 -10.51 46.64
N LEU A 7 26.21 -10.48 47.20
CA LEU A 7 24.98 -10.79 46.47
C LEU A 7 24.72 -9.68 45.43
N SER A 8 24.35 -10.07 44.20
CA SER A 8 23.89 -9.15 43.16
C SER A 8 22.41 -9.41 42.90
N ASN A 9 21.58 -8.37 42.97
CA ASN A 9 20.15 -8.47 42.70
C ASN A 9 19.90 -8.56 41.18
N SER A 10 19.28 -9.65 40.74
CA SER A 10 18.77 -9.76 39.37
C SER A 10 17.55 -8.86 39.18
N ILE A 11 17.67 -7.83 38.34
CA ILE A 11 16.53 -7.07 37.83
C ILE A 11 16.04 -7.80 36.57
N ALA A 12 14.81 -8.31 36.60
CA ALA A 12 14.17 -8.90 35.42
C ALA A 12 13.64 -7.78 34.51
N SER A 13 14.34 -7.49 33.43
CA SER A 13 13.88 -6.56 32.39
C SER A 13 12.77 -7.20 31.57
N ALA A 14 11.55 -6.67 31.67
CA ALA A 14 10.44 -7.06 30.80
C ALA A 14 10.67 -6.55 29.38
N PHE A 15 10.64 -7.46 28.40
CA PHE A 15 10.64 -7.10 26.98
C PHE A 15 9.28 -6.50 26.60
N PHE A 16 9.24 -5.19 26.33
CA PHE A 16 8.09 -4.58 25.65
C PHE A 16 8.19 -4.82 24.15
N ILE A 17 7.31 -5.70 23.63
CA ILE A 17 7.14 -5.92 22.20
C ILE A 17 6.35 -4.75 21.63
N ALA A 18 7.00 -3.89 20.85
CA ALA A 18 6.35 -2.78 20.16
C ALA A 18 5.79 -3.28 18.82
N ASN A 19 4.50 -3.63 18.80
CA ASN A 19 3.81 -4.01 17.57
C ASN A 19 3.57 -2.76 16.70
N SER A 20 4.22 -2.70 15.54
CA SER A 20 3.92 -1.72 14.49
C SER A 20 2.65 -2.12 13.76
N VAL A 21 1.49 -1.73 14.27
CA VAL A 21 0.21 -2.07 13.65
C VAL A 21 -0.31 -0.93 12.77
N SER A 22 -0.99 -1.26 11.68
CA SER A 22 -1.63 -0.29 10.79
C SER A 22 -3.12 -0.60 10.67
N ALA A 23 -3.91 0.46 10.56
CA ALA A 23 -5.35 0.39 10.67
C ALA A 23 -5.86 -0.18 9.37
N HIS A 24 -6.00 -1.50 9.37
CA HIS A 24 -6.37 -2.28 8.21
C HIS A 24 -7.79 -2.77 8.44
N SER A 25 -8.73 -2.11 7.77
CA SER A 25 -10.15 -2.48 7.78
C SER A 25 -10.88 -1.71 6.68
N ILE A 26 -11.74 -2.39 5.94
CA ILE A 26 -12.51 -1.85 4.82
C ILE A 26 -14.01 -1.99 5.12
N PHE A 27 -14.78 -0.90 5.00
CA PHE A 27 -16.24 -0.97 5.00
C PHE A 27 -16.71 -1.56 3.66
N GLN A 28 -17.13 -2.82 3.69
CA GLN A 28 -17.37 -3.60 2.48
C GLN A 28 -18.81 -4.10 2.28
N THR A 29 -19.68 -4.01 3.28
CA THR A 29 -21.09 -4.42 3.16
C THR A 29 -22.01 -3.48 3.94
N LEU A 30 -23.03 -2.93 3.28
CA LEU A 30 -24.09 -2.15 3.92
C LEU A 30 -25.33 -3.04 4.14
N TRP A 31 -25.95 -2.91 5.31
CA TRP A 31 -27.23 -3.53 5.63
C TRP A 31 -28.28 -2.44 5.83
N VAL A 32 -29.52 -2.70 5.39
CA VAL A 32 -30.67 -1.80 5.54
C VAL A 32 -31.78 -2.56 6.26
N ASN A 33 -32.20 -2.10 7.43
CA ASN A 33 -33.18 -2.77 8.30
C ASN A 33 -32.91 -4.28 8.50
N GLY A 34 -31.64 -4.65 8.71
CA GLY A 34 -31.21 -6.05 8.88
C GLY A 34 -31.04 -6.85 7.60
N VAL A 35 -31.23 -6.27 6.40
CA VAL A 35 -31.03 -6.94 5.11
C VAL A 35 -29.72 -6.48 4.46
N SER A 36 -28.78 -7.40 4.27
CA SER A 36 -27.54 -7.13 3.53
C SER A 36 -27.84 -6.73 2.09
N GLN A 37 -27.14 -5.73 1.59
CA GLN A 37 -27.23 -5.30 0.19
C GLN A 37 -26.25 -6.05 -0.72
N GLY A 38 -25.41 -6.92 -0.15
CA GLY A 38 -24.36 -7.67 -0.83
C GLY A 38 -22.96 -7.11 -0.57
N HIS A 39 -21.96 -8.00 -0.64
CA HIS A 39 -20.54 -7.64 -0.56
C HIS A 39 -20.16 -6.71 -1.71
N ILE A 40 -19.45 -5.62 -1.39
CA ILE A 40 -19.04 -4.52 -2.28
C ILE A 40 -20.14 -3.83 -3.10
N VAL A 41 -21.42 -4.18 -2.88
CA VAL A 41 -22.55 -3.60 -3.61
C VAL A 41 -22.83 -2.20 -3.09
N GLY A 42 -22.85 -1.23 -3.99
CA GLY A 42 -23.21 0.16 -3.69
C GLY A 42 -22.14 0.94 -2.92
N ILE A 43 -20.94 0.38 -2.71
CA ILE A 43 -19.86 1.01 -1.95
C ILE A 43 -18.64 1.23 -2.84
N ARG A 44 -17.95 2.37 -2.66
CA ARG A 44 -16.66 2.66 -3.28
C ARG A 44 -15.54 2.10 -2.41
N VAL A 45 -15.27 0.81 -2.55
CA VAL A 45 -14.23 0.11 -1.75
C VAL A 45 -12.86 0.23 -2.42
N PRO A 46 -11.76 0.40 -1.65
CA PRO A 46 -10.41 0.16 -2.13
C PRO A 46 -10.10 -1.34 -2.22
N ASP A 47 -9.10 -1.72 -3.03
CA ASP A 47 -8.50 -3.06 -2.98
C ASP A 47 -7.48 -3.20 -1.82
N TYR A 48 -7.06 -2.07 -1.22
CA TYR A 48 -6.13 -2.00 -0.09
C TYR A 48 -6.81 -1.43 1.16
N ASP A 49 -6.54 -2.06 2.30
CA ASP A 49 -6.99 -1.67 3.65
C ASP A 49 -6.14 -0.56 4.30
N GLY A 50 -5.13 -0.06 3.60
CA GLY A 50 -4.22 0.98 4.07
C GLY A 50 -4.93 2.30 4.43
N PRO A 51 -4.54 2.99 5.50
CA PRO A 51 -5.22 4.21 5.93
C PRO A 51 -4.72 5.46 5.21
N ILE A 52 -5.65 6.39 4.98
CA ILE A 52 -5.30 7.79 4.70
C ILE A 52 -4.80 8.44 5.99
N MET A 53 -3.80 9.32 5.89
CA MET A 53 -3.16 9.97 7.06
C MET A 53 -3.15 11.51 6.98
N ASP A 54 -3.32 12.09 5.79
CA ASP A 54 -3.35 13.53 5.58
C ASP A 54 -4.80 14.04 5.51
N VAL A 55 -5.22 14.82 6.52
CA VAL A 55 -6.58 15.40 6.56
C VAL A 55 -6.79 16.55 5.58
N THR A 56 -5.75 16.95 4.85
CA THR A 56 -5.81 17.95 3.77
C THR A 56 -5.92 17.32 2.38
N SER A 57 -5.74 16.00 2.24
CA SER A 57 -5.95 15.28 0.98
C SER A 57 -7.43 15.16 0.62
N ASN A 58 -7.72 15.12 -0.69
CA ASN A 58 -9.03 14.74 -1.21
C ASN A 58 -9.36 13.26 -0.94
N ASP A 59 -8.35 12.40 -0.72
CA ASP A 59 -8.55 10.98 -0.45
C ASP A 59 -9.29 10.76 0.88
N LEU A 60 -9.20 11.70 1.82
CA LEU A 60 -9.96 11.69 3.09
C LEU A 60 -11.49 11.65 2.86
N ILE A 61 -11.98 12.09 1.70
CA ILE A 61 -13.41 12.23 1.46
C ILE A 61 -14.11 10.86 1.41
N CYS A 62 -13.59 9.94 0.60
CA CYS A 62 -14.23 8.64 0.30
C CYS A 62 -13.20 7.52 0.05
N ASN A 63 -12.00 7.62 0.64
CA ASN A 63 -10.79 6.90 0.21
C ASN A 63 -10.36 7.29 -1.22
N GLY A 64 -9.29 6.69 -1.73
CA GLY A 64 -8.78 6.90 -3.07
C GLY A 64 -7.28 7.18 -3.12
N GLY A 65 -6.80 7.65 -4.28
CA GLY A 65 -5.42 8.08 -4.49
C GLY A 65 -4.41 6.96 -4.29
N ILE A 66 -3.75 6.96 -3.13
CA ILE A 66 -2.80 5.91 -2.69
C ILE A 66 -3.48 4.54 -2.49
N ASN A 67 -4.81 4.53 -2.29
CA ASN A 67 -5.63 3.32 -2.22
C ASN A 67 -6.59 3.29 -3.44
N PRO A 68 -6.20 2.70 -4.58
CA PRO A 68 -7.07 2.60 -5.73
C PRO A 68 -8.36 1.84 -5.41
N TYR A 69 -9.49 2.35 -5.94
CA TYR A 69 -10.77 1.66 -5.83
C TYR A 69 -10.78 0.35 -6.62
N HIS A 70 -11.44 -0.65 -6.07
CA HIS A 70 -11.79 -1.88 -6.77
C HIS A 70 -12.49 -1.59 -8.10
N GLN A 71 -12.09 -2.30 -9.16
CA GLN A 71 -12.61 -2.10 -10.51
C GLN A 71 -13.44 -3.30 -11.01
N PRO A 72 -14.64 -3.07 -11.59
CA PRO A 72 -15.27 -1.76 -11.81
C PRO A 72 -15.88 -1.18 -10.51
N ILE A 73 -15.80 0.14 -10.34
CA ILE A 73 -16.49 0.82 -9.24
C ILE A 73 -17.99 0.52 -9.32
N SER A 74 -18.59 0.08 -8.20
CA SER A 74 -20.01 -0.24 -8.13
C SER A 74 -20.87 0.94 -8.59
N THR A 75 -21.74 0.70 -9.58
CA THR A 75 -22.76 1.64 -10.05
C THR A 75 -24.11 1.48 -9.35
N ALA A 76 -24.25 0.53 -8.43
CA ALA A 76 -25.47 0.33 -7.65
C ALA A 76 -25.76 1.52 -6.72
N ILE A 77 -27.05 1.82 -6.55
CA ILE A 77 -27.55 2.82 -5.61
C ILE A 77 -28.55 2.13 -4.68
N ILE A 78 -28.25 2.11 -3.38
CA ILE A 78 -29.01 1.36 -2.38
C ILE A 78 -30.25 2.16 -1.94
N PRO A 79 -31.47 1.62 -2.03
CA PRO A 79 -32.66 2.29 -1.52
C PRO A 79 -32.71 2.23 0.02
N VAL A 80 -32.79 3.38 0.69
CA VAL A 80 -32.81 3.48 2.15
C VAL A 80 -33.96 4.38 2.61
N PRO A 81 -34.98 3.86 3.31
CA PRO A 81 -36.01 4.71 3.88
C PRO A 81 -35.44 5.69 4.91
N ALA A 82 -35.90 6.95 4.92
CA ALA A 82 -35.59 7.89 5.98
C ALA A 82 -36.13 7.34 7.32
N GLY A 83 -35.30 7.36 8.38
CA GLY A 83 -35.60 6.68 9.64
C GLY A 83 -35.21 5.19 9.70
N ALA A 84 -34.72 4.59 8.60
CA ALA A 84 -34.21 3.22 8.62
C ALA A 84 -32.96 3.09 9.48
N GLN A 85 -32.80 1.92 10.11
CA GLN A 85 -31.52 1.51 10.65
C GLN A 85 -30.65 1.01 9.49
N VAL A 86 -29.42 1.50 9.41
CA VAL A 86 -28.38 0.97 8.55
C VAL A 86 -27.23 0.42 9.39
N THR A 87 -26.55 -0.61 8.89
CA THR A 87 -25.35 -1.16 9.52
C THR A 87 -24.23 -1.20 8.50
N ALA A 88 -23.10 -0.59 8.84
CA ALA A 88 -21.86 -0.77 8.10
C ALA A 88 -21.13 -1.98 8.66
N GLU A 89 -20.71 -2.90 7.78
CA GLU A 89 -19.94 -4.09 8.11
C GLU A 89 -18.51 -3.93 7.55
N TRP A 90 -17.55 -3.99 8.47
CA TRP A 90 -16.12 -3.80 8.30
C TRP A 90 -15.38 -5.13 8.42
N HIS A 91 -14.34 -5.32 7.63
CA HIS A 91 -13.47 -6.50 7.68
C HIS A 91 -12.02 -6.11 7.41
N HIS A 92 -11.06 -6.94 7.86
CA HIS A 92 -9.63 -6.63 7.75
C HIS A 92 -9.23 -6.37 6.28
N THR A 93 -9.57 -7.31 5.39
CA THR A 93 -9.41 -7.19 3.93
C THR A 93 -10.74 -7.49 3.21
N LEU A 94 -10.78 -7.29 1.88
CA LEU A 94 -11.93 -7.66 1.04
C LEU A 94 -12.31 -9.16 1.11
N THR A 95 -11.44 -10.03 1.63
CA THR A 95 -11.65 -11.48 1.68
C THR A 95 -11.51 -12.11 3.07
N SER A 96 -11.18 -11.34 4.13
CA SER A 96 -10.97 -11.87 5.49
C SER A 96 -12.25 -12.39 6.16
N ALA A 97 -13.43 -11.94 5.72
CA ALA A 97 -14.71 -12.27 6.33
C ALA A 97 -14.94 -13.79 6.48
N GLY A 98 -15.04 -14.26 7.72
CA GLY A 98 -15.31 -15.67 8.04
C GLY A 98 -14.13 -16.64 7.84
N THR A 99 -12.92 -16.14 7.52
CA THR A 99 -11.71 -16.97 7.32
C THR A 99 -11.05 -17.44 8.63
N GLY A 100 -11.41 -16.83 9.77
CA GLY A 100 -10.73 -17.05 11.06
C GLY A 100 -9.48 -16.19 11.25
N ASP A 101 -9.27 -15.19 10.38
CA ASP A 101 -8.27 -14.14 10.51
C ASP A 101 -8.36 -13.45 11.90
N ALA A 102 -7.26 -13.48 12.64
CA ALA A 102 -7.18 -12.96 14.01
C ALA A 102 -7.24 -11.41 14.09
N ALA A 103 -7.06 -10.73 12.96
CA ALA A 103 -7.22 -9.29 12.83
C ALA A 103 -8.56 -8.88 12.19
N ASP A 104 -9.49 -9.81 11.91
CA ASP A 104 -10.84 -9.49 11.44
C ASP A 104 -11.76 -9.13 12.63
N PRO A 105 -12.52 -8.01 12.60
CA PRO A 105 -12.68 -7.04 11.51
C PRO A 105 -11.59 -5.95 11.42
N ILE A 106 -10.84 -5.75 12.51
CA ILE A 106 -9.67 -4.87 12.62
C ILE A 106 -8.81 -5.35 13.80
N ASP A 107 -7.48 -5.23 13.72
CA ASP A 107 -6.61 -5.62 14.83
C ASP A 107 -6.97 -4.83 16.12
N PRO A 108 -7.11 -5.50 17.28
CA PRO A 108 -7.57 -4.87 18.53
C PRO A 108 -6.74 -3.70 19.06
N SER A 109 -5.52 -3.46 18.57
CA SER A 109 -4.72 -2.28 18.94
C SER A 109 -5.32 -0.96 18.44
N HIS A 110 -6.17 -0.98 17.39
CA HIS A 110 -6.72 0.18 16.69
C HIS A 110 -7.83 0.93 17.43
N LYS A 111 -7.62 1.21 18.72
CA LYS A 111 -8.56 1.98 19.53
C LYS A 111 -8.85 3.34 18.88
N GLY A 112 -10.13 3.72 18.84
CA GLY A 112 -10.56 5.00 18.27
C GLY A 112 -12.06 5.05 17.98
N PRO A 113 -12.55 6.20 17.46
CA PRO A 113 -13.96 6.41 17.15
C PRO A 113 -14.39 5.81 15.81
N ILE A 114 -15.71 5.70 15.66
CA ILE A 114 -16.39 5.44 14.39
C ILE A 114 -17.40 6.57 14.15
N LEU A 115 -17.48 7.07 12.92
CA LEU A 115 -18.32 8.20 12.53
C LEU A 115 -19.10 7.90 11.25
N ALA A 116 -20.26 8.51 11.06
CA ALA A 116 -20.95 8.49 9.78
C ALA A 116 -21.48 9.87 9.37
N TYR A 117 -21.34 10.18 8.09
CA TYR A 117 -21.72 11.44 7.47
C TYR A 117 -22.55 11.22 6.21
N LEU A 118 -23.46 12.14 5.93
CA LEU A 118 -24.20 12.21 4.67
C LEU A 118 -23.83 13.48 3.89
N ALA A 119 -23.71 13.36 2.56
CA ALA A 119 -23.70 14.50 1.65
C ALA A 119 -24.76 14.30 0.56
N LYS A 120 -25.61 15.31 0.33
CA LYS A 120 -26.62 15.28 -0.73
C LYS A 120 -25.95 15.49 -2.09
N VAL A 121 -26.32 14.67 -3.07
CA VAL A 121 -25.76 14.71 -4.43
C VAL A 121 -26.85 14.62 -5.49
N ASN A 122 -26.57 15.15 -6.68
CA ASN A 122 -27.47 15.00 -7.83
C ASN A 122 -27.39 13.58 -8.43
N ASN A 123 -26.22 12.95 -8.35
CA ASN A 123 -25.99 11.57 -8.75
C ASN A 123 -24.98 10.90 -7.80
N ALA A 124 -25.37 9.83 -7.13
CA ALA A 124 -24.50 9.06 -6.23
C ALA A 124 -23.43 8.22 -6.96
N THR A 125 -23.55 8.01 -8.28
CA THR A 125 -22.50 7.36 -9.10
C THR A 125 -21.53 8.36 -9.74
N GLN A 126 -21.62 9.66 -9.43
CA GLN A 126 -20.72 10.67 -9.98
C GLN A 126 -19.26 10.40 -9.57
N SER A 127 -18.30 10.57 -10.48
CA SER A 127 -16.89 10.29 -10.19
C SER A 127 -16.29 11.24 -9.14
N SER A 128 -16.58 12.55 -9.22
CA SER A 128 -16.06 13.54 -8.27
C SER A 128 -16.80 13.56 -6.94
N VAL A 129 -16.04 13.56 -5.84
CA VAL A 129 -16.54 13.70 -4.46
C VAL A 129 -16.10 15.00 -3.79
N THR A 130 -15.33 15.84 -4.48
CA THR A 130 -14.82 17.12 -3.97
C THR A 130 -15.91 18.20 -3.93
N GLY A 131 -15.80 19.14 -2.98
CA GLY A 131 -16.74 20.26 -2.86
C GLY A 131 -18.14 19.89 -2.36
N LEU A 132 -18.32 18.67 -1.84
CA LEU A 132 -19.59 18.22 -1.26
C LEU A 132 -19.82 18.75 0.16
N ASN A 133 -21.10 18.94 0.48
CA ASN A 133 -21.56 19.46 1.76
C ASN A 133 -21.99 18.31 2.69
N TRP A 134 -21.14 18.01 3.68
CA TRP A 134 -21.29 16.88 4.59
C TRP A 134 -21.92 17.28 5.92
N PHE A 135 -22.81 16.46 6.47
CA PHE A 135 -23.28 16.58 7.86
C PHE A 135 -23.16 15.24 8.59
N LYS A 136 -22.79 15.29 9.87
CA LYS A 136 -22.62 14.08 10.69
C LYS A 136 -23.98 13.57 11.15
N ILE A 137 -24.22 12.27 10.99
CA ILE A 137 -25.45 11.59 11.44
C ILE A 137 -25.21 10.61 12.59
N TYR A 138 -23.96 10.19 12.79
CA TYR A 138 -23.60 9.26 13.85
C TYR A 138 -22.15 9.47 14.29
N HIS A 139 -21.90 9.16 15.56
CA HIS A 139 -20.56 8.89 16.08
C HIS A 139 -20.62 7.98 17.31
N ASP A 140 -19.54 7.24 17.53
CA ASP A 140 -19.19 6.63 18.81
C ASP A 140 -17.68 6.81 19.03
N GLY A 141 -17.23 6.80 20.28
CA GLY A 141 -15.86 7.14 20.67
C GLY A 141 -15.42 6.34 21.90
N LEU A 142 -14.75 7.01 22.84
CA LEU A 142 -14.42 6.45 24.14
C LEU A 142 -15.60 6.65 25.10
N ASP A 143 -16.13 5.57 25.67
CA ASP A 143 -17.18 5.64 26.70
C ASP A 143 -16.62 5.65 28.13
N SER A 144 -17.52 5.81 29.11
CA SER A 144 -17.18 5.92 30.53
C SER A 144 -16.61 4.63 31.15
N SER A 145 -16.75 3.49 30.48
CA SER A 145 -16.11 2.22 30.90
C SER A 145 -14.66 2.11 30.42
N GLY A 146 -14.23 3.01 29.52
CA GLY A 146 -12.93 2.94 28.85
C GLY A 146 -12.94 2.14 27.55
N SER A 147 -14.12 1.73 27.06
CA SER A 147 -14.29 1.01 25.80
C SER A 147 -14.38 1.98 24.63
N TRP A 148 -13.70 1.67 23.52
CA TRP A 148 -13.77 2.44 22.28
C TRP A 148 -14.84 1.88 21.32
N ALA A 149 -15.26 2.69 20.36
CA ALA A 149 -16.14 2.24 19.27
C ALA A 149 -15.58 1.01 18.53
N VAL A 150 -14.25 0.94 18.34
CA VAL A 150 -13.58 -0.23 17.74
C VAL A 150 -13.67 -1.50 18.61
N ASP A 151 -13.69 -1.38 19.95
CA ASP A 151 -13.91 -2.56 20.81
C ASP A 151 -15.30 -3.16 20.60
N LYS A 152 -16.30 -2.29 20.45
CA LYS A 152 -17.69 -2.68 20.15
C LYS A 152 -17.83 -3.22 18.73
N LEU A 153 -17.08 -2.68 17.76
CA LEU A 153 -17.02 -3.18 16.39
C LEU A 153 -16.50 -4.62 16.33
N ILE A 154 -15.40 -4.90 17.04
CA ILE A 154 -14.82 -6.25 17.13
C ILE A 154 -15.80 -7.20 17.84
N ALA A 155 -16.39 -6.78 18.97
CA ALA A 155 -17.40 -7.58 19.67
C ALA A 155 -18.64 -7.90 18.82
N ASN A 156 -19.02 -6.99 17.92
CA ASN A 156 -20.13 -7.13 16.98
C ASN A 156 -19.72 -7.73 15.61
N GLN A 157 -18.55 -8.36 15.49
CA GLN A 157 -18.09 -9.01 14.26
C GLN A 157 -18.09 -8.07 13.04
N GLY A 158 -17.53 -6.87 13.21
CA GLY A 158 -17.42 -5.86 12.15
C GLY A 158 -18.63 -4.94 12.00
N LYS A 159 -19.69 -5.10 12.80
CA LYS A 159 -20.97 -4.40 12.58
C LYS A 159 -21.15 -3.18 13.48
N VAL A 160 -21.40 -2.04 12.85
CA VAL A 160 -21.78 -0.79 13.51
C VAL A 160 -23.08 -0.24 12.92
N SER A 161 -24.11 -0.11 13.77
CA SER A 161 -25.47 0.26 13.38
C SER A 161 -25.83 1.68 13.81
N PHE A 162 -26.51 2.42 12.92
CA PHE A 162 -27.00 3.78 13.17
C PHE A 162 -28.24 4.08 12.33
N THR A 163 -28.96 5.15 12.65
CA THR A 163 -30.25 5.49 12.02
C THR A 163 -30.09 6.64 11.04
N ILE A 164 -30.63 6.50 9.83
CA ILE A 164 -30.74 7.61 8.88
C ILE A 164 -31.77 8.62 9.39
N PRO A 165 -31.47 9.93 9.48
CA PRO A 165 -32.42 10.92 9.97
C PRO A 165 -33.75 10.88 9.21
N SER A 166 -34.88 10.90 9.92
CA SER A 166 -36.23 10.79 9.33
C SER A 166 -36.74 12.09 8.69
N CYS A 167 -36.09 13.22 8.95
CA CYS A 167 -36.57 14.56 8.56
C CYS A 167 -35.83 15.20 7.36
N ILE A 168 -34.74 14.60 6.88
CA ILE A 168 -33.95 15.13 5.76
C ILE A 168 -34.66 14.90 4.41
N ALA A 169 -34.31 15.70 3.41
CA ALA A 169 -34.94 15.65 2.10
C ALA A 169 -34.67 14.32 1.34
N PRO A 170 -35.68 13.69 0.69
CA PRO A 170 -35.46 12.54 -0.20
C PRO A 170 -34.49 12.89 -1.34
N GLY A 171 -33.84 11.87 -1.90
CA GLY A 171 -32.90 12.02 -3.01
C GLY A 171 -31.65 11.18 -2.83
N GLN A 172 -30.67 11.38 -3.70
CA GLN A 172 -29.40 10.65 -3.65
C GLN A 172 -28.42 11.29 -2.68
N TYR A 173 -27.68 10.43 -1.98
CA TYR A 173 -26.67 10.80 -1.00
C TYR A 173 -25.45 9.90 -1.12
N LEU A 174 -24.28 10.44 -0.75
CA LEU A 174 -23.15 9.62 -0.33
C LEU A 174 -23.18 9.47 1.19
N LEU A 175 -23.05 8.24 1.66
CA LEU A 175 -22.88 7.87 3.05
C LEU A 175 -21.42 7.50 3.30
N ARG A 176 -20.66 8.42 3.90
CA ARG A 176 -19.27 8.21 4.33
C ARG A 176 -19.29 7.62 5.74
N VAL A 177 -18.81 6.39 5.89
CA VAL A 177 -18.60 5.76 7.20
C VAL A 177 -17.10 5.70 7.44
N GLU A 178 -16.66 6.08 8.62
CA GLU A 178 -15.25 6.28 8.95
C GLU A 178 -14.87 5.61 10.25
N LEU A 179 -13.72 4.94 10.25
CA LEU A 179 -13.00 4.46 11.42
C LEU A 179 -11.70 5.26 11.54
N ILE A 180 -11.44 5.85 12.71
CA ILE A 180 -10.17 6.55 12.98
C ILE A 180 -9.42 5.75 14.03
N ALA A 181 -8.26 5.18 13.72
CA ALA A 181 -7.43 4.52 14.71
C ALA A 181 -6.40 5.48 15.32
N LEU A 182 -6.27 5.44 16.65
CA LEU A 182 -5.54 6.43 17.45
C LEU A 182 -4.32 5.87 18.19
N HIS A 183 -3.98 4.59 17.97
CA HIS A 183 -2.81 3.95 18.58
C HIS A 183 -1.48 4.63 18.22
N GLY A 184 -1.44 5.36 17.11
CA GLY A 184 -0.33 6.21 16.75
C GLY A 184 -0.46 7.67 17.20
N ALA A 185 -1.66 8.18 17.44
CA ALA A 185 -2.05 9.59 17.18
C ALA A 185 -1.42 10.71 18.04
N GLU A 186 -0.26 10.50 18.68
CA GLU A 186 0.40 11.46 19.55
C GLU A 186 0.90 12.74 18.85
N THR A 187 1.03 12.77 17.51
CA THR A 187 1.48 13.95 16.74
C THR A 187 0.79 14.11 15.39
N TYR A 188 0.79 15.33 14.82
CA TYR A 188 0.23 15.60 13.49
C TYR A 188 0.90 16.77 12.72
N PRO A 189 1.08 16.66 11.39
CA PRO A 189 1.44 15.44 10.67
C PRO A 189 2.91 15.24 11.01
N GLY A 190 3.18 14.68 12.19
CA GLY A 190 4.45 14.86 12.88
C GLY A 190 5.63 14.32 12.08
N ALA A 191 6.44 15.21 11.51
CA ALA A 191 7.70 14.80 10.89
C ALA A 191 8.54 14.01 11.92
N GLN A 192 9.18 12.92 11.46
CA GLN A 192 9.99 11.94 12.23
C GLN A 192 9.28 10.63 12.67
N LEU A 193 8.88 9.83 11.67
CA LEU A 193 9.34 8.43 11.51
C LEU A 193 9.22 7.44 12.68
N TYR A 194 8.10 7.45 13.40
CA TYR A 194 7.33 6.22 13.60
C TYR A 194 5.90 6.54 13.15
N VAL A 195 5.07 5.56 12.79
CA VAL A 195 3.70 5.85 12.29
C VAL A 195 2.78 6.28 13.45
N ARG A 196 3.02 7.50 13.95
CA ARG A 196 2.36 8.12 15.10
C ARG A 196 1.31 9.15 14.66
N TYR A 197 0.34 8.69 13.88
CA TYR A 197 -0.72 9.52 13.32
C TYR A 197 -2.09 8.87 13.56
N SER A 198 -3.16 9.67 13.53
CA SER A 198 -4.49 9.13 13.25
C SER A 198 -4.50 8.48 11.87
N LYS A 199 -5.06 7.27 11.82
CA LYS A 199 -5.21 6.49 10.60
C LYS A 199 -6.69 6.46 10.24
N PHE A 200 -7.04 6.98 9.07
CA PHE A 200 -8.42 7.16 8.62
C PHE A 200 -8.75 6.14 7.54
N ASN A 201 -9.68 5.22 7.84
CA ASN A 201 -10.32 4.37 6.85
C ASN A 201 -11.74 4.86 6.68
N MET A 202 -12.16 5.13 5.44
CA MET A 202 -13.52 5.57 5.17
C MET A 202 -13.95 5.28 3.73
N GLU A 203 -15.02 4.52 3.58
CA GLU A 203 -15.62 4.23 2.28
C GLU A 203 -16.96 4.95 2.15
N CYS A 204 -17.33 5.27 0.90
CA CYS A 204 -18.58 5.96 0.58
C CYS A 204 -19.58 4.99 -0.06
N ALA A 205 -20.69 4.76 0.63
CA ALA A 205 -21.84 4.07 0.07
C ALA A 205 -22.75 5.04 -0.71
N GLN A 206 -23.36 4.55 -1.78
CA GLN A 206 -24.19 5.27 -2.72
C GLN A 206 -25.64 4.94 -2.40
N ILE A 207 -26.39 5.88 -1.81
CA ILE A 207 -27.74 5.61 -1.30
C ILE A 207 -28.79 6.54 -1.92
N GLN A 208 -30.00 6.01 -2.11
CA GLN A 208 -31.20 6.74 -2.48
C GLN A 208 -32.12 6.79 -1.26
N ILE A 209 -32.19 7.94 -0.60
CA ILE A 209 -33.08 8.15 0.54
C ILE A 209 -34.52 8.32 0.03
N THR A 210 -35.44 7.52 0.57
CA THR A 210 -36.88 7.54 0.24
C THR A 210 -37.72 7.97 1.45
N GLY A 211 -38.85 8.64 1.20
CA GLY A 211 -39.58 9.35 2.25
C GLY A 211 -38.79 10.55 2.78
N GLY A 212 -38.93 10.87 4.07
CA GLY A 212 -38.17 11.96 4.70
C GLY A 212 -39.00 13.23 4.95
N GLY A 213 -38.33 14.37 5.01
CA GLY A 213 -38.92 15.68 5.24
C GLY A 213 -38.26 16.77 4.40
N SER A 214 -38.08 17.97 4.98
CA SER A 214 -37.48 19.13 4.32
C SER A 214 -36.32 19.75 5.11
N ALA A 215 -35.81 19.06 6.14
CA ALA A 215 -34.74 19.58 6.98
C ALA A 215 -33.45 19.76 6.17
N SER A 216 -32.78 20.89 6.40
CA SER A 216 -31.49 21.27 5.81
C SER A 216 -30.44 21.37 6.91
N PRO A 217 -29.65 20.31 7.18
CA PRO A 217 -28.60 20.32 8.19
C PRO A 217 -27.52 21.36 7.90
N THR A 218 -26.88 21.89 8.95
CA THR A 218 -25.62 22.63 8.81
C THR A 218 -24.52 21.68 8.35
N THR A 219 -23.74 22.09 7.34
CA THR A 219 -22.74 21.24 6.70
C THR A 219 -21.31 21.74 6.87
N VAL A 220 -20.36 20.83 6.64
CA VAL A 220 -18.91 21.05 6.59
C VAL A 220 -18.34 20.44 5.30
N SER A 221 -17.10 20.80 4.95
CA SER A 221 -16.40 20.28 3.77
C SER A 221 -15.34 19.25 4.17
N PHE A 222 -15.14 18.21 3.35
CA PHE A 222 -13.93 17.40 3.38
C PHE A 222 -13.14 17.63 2.08
N PRO A 223 -11.81 17.80 2.14
CA PRO A 223 -11.02 18.14 3.33
C PRO A 223 -11.45 19.48 3.98
N GLY A 224 -11.04 19.72 5.24
CA GLY A 224 -11.24 21.00 5.96
C GLY A 224 -12.07 20.93 7.24
N ALA A 225 -13.02 19.99 7.37
CA ALA A 225 -13.78 19.76 8.61
C ALA A 225 -12.91 19.22 9.75
N TYR A 226 -11.78 18.60 9.40
CA TYR A 226 -10.74 18.13 10.30
C TYR A 226 -9.51 19.00 10.17
N LYS A 227 -8.89 19.31 11.31
CA LYS A 227 -7.54 19.86 11.40
C LYS A 227 -6.77 18.90 12.26
N GLY A 228 -5.57 18.49 11.89
CA GLY A 228 -4.90 17.51 12.74
C GLY A 228 -4.38 18.05 14.08
N SER A 229 -4.45 19.37 14.30
CA SER A 229 -4.35 19.99 15.63
C SER A 229 -5.59 19.74 16.53
N ASP A 230 -6.67 19.19 15.99
CA ASP A 230 -7.87 18.87 16.75
C ASP A 230 -7.54 17.79 17.80
N PRO A 231 -8.02 17.90 19.05
CA PRO A 231 -7.72 16.95 20.13
C PRO A 231 -8.31 15.55 19.91
N GLY A 232 -9.13 15.39 18.86
CA GLY A 232 -9.59 14.09 18.38
C GLY A 232 -8.62 13.40 17.41
N ILE A 233 -7.66 14.15 16.84
CA ILE A 233 -6.75 13.71 15.77
C ILE A 233 -5.29 13.72 16.25
N THR A 234 -4.90 14.67 17.10
CA THR A 234 -3.67 14.56 17.92
C THR A 234 -4.05 14.22 19.36
N THR A 235 -3.83 12.98 19.78
CA THR A 235 -4.10 12.51 21.15
C THR A 235 -3.22 11.32 21.55
N ASN A 236 -2.89 11.23 22.85
CA ASN A 236 -2.22 10.07 23.42
C ASN A 236 -3.24 9.20 24.15
N ILE A 237 -3.53 8.01 23.62
CA ILE A 237 -4.50 7.08 24.23
C ILE A 237 -3.91 6.26 25.40
N TYR A 238 -2.57 6.20 25.53
CA TYR A 238 -1.86 5.39 26.52
C TYR A 238 -1.68 6.10 27.88
N SER A 239 -1.88 7.42 27.92
CA SER A 239 -1.75 8.24 29.13
C SER A 239 -2.94 8.14 30.11
N GLY A 240 -3.80 7.14 29.96
CA GLY A 240 -4.95 6.90 30.84
C GLY A 240 -6.17 7.77 30.54
N LEU A 241 -6.35 8.16 29.26
CA LEU A 241 -7.42 9.01 28.76
C LEU A 241 -8.80 8.59 29.30
N LYS A 242 -9.57 9.55 29.84
CA LYS A 242 -10.92 9.34 30.41
C LYS A 242 -12.06 9.95 29.60
N THR A 243 -11.73 10.88 28.71
CA THR A 243 -12.67 11.59 27.85
C THR A 243 -12.02 11.79 26.49
N TYR A 244 -12.77 11.63 25.41
CA TYR A 244 -12.29 11.81 24.06
C TYR A 244 -13.20 12.76 23.28
N THR A 245 -12.60 13.76 22.64
CA THR A 245 -13.33 14.72 21.79
C THR A 245 -13.33 14.21 20.36
N ILE A 246 -14.46 13.66 19.91
CA ILE A 246 -14.64 13.15 18.55
C ILE A 246 -14.52 14.32 17.54
N PRO A 247 -13.69 14.22 16.48
CA PRO A 247 -13.42 15.32 15.56
C PRO A 247 -14.62 15.68 14.65
N GLY A 248 -14.60 16.87 14.06
CA GLY A 248 -15.65 17.37 13.18
C GLY A 248 -16.91 17.91 13.88
N PRO A 249 -17.99 18.20 13.14
CA PRO A 249 -19.21 18.85 13.66
C PRO A 249 -20.00 17.96 14.65
N PRO A 250 -20.94 18.53 15.43
CA PRO A 250 -21.89 17.74 16.21
C PRO A 250 -22.78 16.87 15.31
N VAL A 251 -23.38 15.82 15.89
CA VAL A 251 -24.37 14.99 15.20
C VAL A 251 -25.65 15.79 14.95
N PHE A 252 -26.15 15.76 13.72
CA PHE A 252 -27.45 16.30 13.33
C PHE A 252 -28.59 15.46 13.93
N SER A 253 -29.62 16.13 14.47
CA SER A 253 -30.84 15.49 14.98
C SER A 253 -32.10 16.21 14.49
N CYS A 254 -33.19 15.47 14.34
CA CYS A 254 -34.46 16.00 13.80
C CYS A 254 -35.29 16.81 14.81
N SER A 255 -34.89 16.88 16.09
CA SER A 255 -35.59 17.60 17.14
C SER A 255 -35.20 19.08 17.19
N GLY A 256 -35.65 19.84 16.18
CA GLY A 256 -35.54 21.30 16.11
C GLY A 256 -36.80 21.90 15.45
N SER A 257 -37.68 22.48 16.26
CA SER A 257 -39.04 22.90 15.87
C SER A 257 -39.09 24.19 15.02
N GLY A 258 -39.96 24.21 13.99
CA GLY A 258 -40.12 25.36 13.08
C GLY A 258 -41.32 25.31 12.11
N ASN A 259 -42.51 24.97 12.61
CA ASN A 259 -43.85 25.10 11.98
C ASN A 259 -44.22 24.33 10.68
N SER A 260 -45.29 23.55 10.81
CA SER A 260 -46.23 23.02 9.81
C SER A 260 -46.87 24.13 8.93
N ALA A 261 -47.52 23.93 7.77
CA ALA A 261 -48.00 22.78 6.98
C ALA A 261 -48.32 23.30 5.53
N PRO A 262 -49.11 22.65 4.64
CA PRO A 262 -49.36 21.22 4.37
C PRO A 262 -49.07 20.82 2.90
N VAL A 263 -49.24 19.53 2.58
CA VAL A 263 -49.12 18.92 1.24
C VAL A 263 -50.38 19.19 0.38
N PRO A 264 -50.28 19.18 -0.97
CA PRO A 264 -51.16 18.28 -1.73
C PRO A 264 -50.45 17.47 -2.83
N SER A 265 -50.92 16.23 -3.02
CA SER A 265 -50.48 15.29 -4.07
C SER A 265 -51.10 15.60 -5.43
N SER A 266 -50.45 15.17 -6.53
CA SER A 266 -51.18 14.83 -7.77
C SER A 266 -50.45 13.75 -8.59
N THR A 267 -51.19 13.11 -9.50
CA THR A 267 -50.87 11.84 -10.16
C THR A 267 -50.43 11.98 -11.62
N ALA A 268 -49.56 11.03 -12.04
CA ALA A 268 -49.43 10.39 -13.36
C ALA A 268 -49.74 11.15 -14.67
N ALA A 269 -48.78 11.12 -15.61
CA ALA A 269 -49.06 11.09 -17.05
C ALA A 269 -47.93 10.40 -17.85
N THR A 270 -48.31 9.54 -18.79
CA THR A 270 -47.44 8.92 -19.82
C THR A 270 -47.73 9.57 -21.17
N PRO A 271 -46.73 9.71 -22.06
CA PRO A 271 -47.00 9.57 -23.49
C PRO A 271 -45.95 8.71 -24.25
N THR A 272 -46.14 8.59 -25.57
CA THR A 272 -45.89 7.36 -26.34
C THR A 272 -45.16 7.61 -27.66
N ILE A 273 -44.09 6.83 -27.98
CA ILE A 273 -43.52 6.49 -29.32
C ILE A 273 -42.95 7.70 -30.15
N THR A 274 -41.80 7.61 -30.86
CA THR A 274 -41.65 7.13 -32.27
C THR A 274 -40.17 6.99 -32.70
N SER A 275 -39.93 6.19 -33.75
CA SER A 275 -38.65 5.69 -34.32
C SER A 275 -37.98 6.54 -35.42
N THR A 276 -36.66 6.32 -35.70
CA THR A 276 -36.07 6.30 -37.08
C THR A 276 -34.63 5.71 -37.23
N SER A 277 -34.51 4.65 -38.04
CA SER A 277 -33.46 4.21 -39.02
C SER A 277 -31.94 4.59 -39.01
N LYS A 278 -31.05 3.54 -39.06
CA LYS A 278 -29.99 3.17 -40.08
C LYS A 278 -28.75 4.11 -40.30
N PRO A 279 -27.50 3.71 -40.78
CA PRO A 279 -26.94 2.45 -41.34
C PRO A 279 -25.58 1.88 -40.80
N SER A 280 -25.18 0.72 -41.39
CA SER A 280 -23.84 0.04 -41.48
C SER A 280 -22.83 0.82 -42.39
N PRO A 281 -21.55 0.43 -42.68
CA PRO A 281 -20.78 -0.85 -42.51
C PRO A 281 -19.35 -0.64 -41.89
N THR A 282 -18.29 -1.48 -41.98
CA THR A 282 -17.90 -2.69 -42.79
C THR A 282 -16.82 -3.54 -42.07
N THR A 283 -16.53 -4.75 -42.56
CA THR A 283 -15.37 -5.63 -42.20
C THR A 283 -14.20 -5.53 -43.19
N VAL A 284 -12.97 -5.88 -42.77
CA VAL A 284 -11.82 -6.19 -43.65
C VAL A 284 -10.99 -7.35 -43.05
N SER A 285 -10.38 -8.18 -43.90
CA SER A 285 -9.55 -9.34 -43.54
C SER A 285 -8.38 -9.48 -44.52
N SER A 286 -7.20 -9.93 -44.07
CA SER A 286 -6.32 -10.91 -44.78
C SER A 286 -4.97 -11.17 -44.08
N THR A 287 -4.40 -12.34 -44.38
CA THR A 287 -3.27 -13.04 -43.72
C THR A 287 -1.89 -12.72 -44.34
N PRO A 288 -0.74 -13.18 -43.78
CA PRO A 288 -0.18 -14.50 -44.18
C PRO A 288 0.53 -15.31 -43.06
N SER A 289 0.84 -16.58 -43.37
CA SER A 289 1.23 -17.65 -42.42
C SER A 289 2.73 -17.99 -42.37
N SER A 290 3.16 -18.70 -41.32
CA SER A 290 4.38 -19.53 -41.31
C SER A 290 4.17 -20.84 -40.52
N THR A 291 4.96 -21.88 -40.82
CA THR A 291 4.73 -23.28 -40.38
C THR A 291 5.74 -23.80 -39.36
N SER A 292 5.28 -24.30 -38.21
CA SER A 292 5.49 -25.72 -37.79
C SER A 292 4.94 -26.09 -36.39
N GLY A 293 3.65 -26.47 -36.34
CA GLY A 293 3.18 -27.73 -35.75
C GLY A 293 3.27 -28.03 -34.23
N ALA A 294 4.18 -27.44 -33.45
CA ALA A 294 4.25 -27.72 -32.02
C ALA A 294 3.29 -26.83 -31.23
N THR A 295 2.48 -27.42 -30.35
CA THR A 295 1.68 -26.67 -29.37
C THR A 295 2.30 -26.81 -27.99
N VAL A 296 2.22 -25.74 -27.20
CA VAL A 296 2.75 -25.70 -25.84
C VAL A 296 1.75 -26.38 -24.90
N ALA A 297 2.21 -27.41 -24.19
CA ALA A 297 1.41 -28.07 -23.15
C ALA A 297 1.09 -27.11 -21.99
N GLN A 298 0.12 -27.48 -21.14
CA GLN A 298 -0.19 -26.71 -19.93
C GLN A 298 1.09 -26.42 -19.12
N TYR A 299 1.29 -25.17 -18.71
CA TYR A 299 2.47 -24.66 -18.00
C TYR A 299 3.80 -24.59 -18.79
N GLY A 300 3.81 -24.88 -20.10
CA GLY A 300 5.00 -24.64 -20.93
C GLY A 300 5.22 -23.16 -21.28
N GLN A 301 6.46 -22.80 -21.60
CA GLN A 301 6.80 -21.46 -22.09
C GLN A 301 6.23 -21.24 -23.50
N CYS A 302 5.67 -20.06 -23.76
CA CYS A 302 5.04 -19.71 -25.05
C CYS A 302 5.43 -18.32 -25.59
N GLY A 303 6.46 -17.68 -25.02
CA GLY A 303 6.96 -16.36 -25.43
C GLY A 303 8.17 -15.88 -24.61
N GLY A 304 8.73 -14.73 -24.99
CA GLY A 304 9.85 -14.06 -24.31
C GLY A 304 10.84 -13.40 -25.29
N LEU A 305 11.61 -12.40 -24.84
CA LEU A 305 12.52 -11.59 -25.69
C LEU A 305 13.58 -12.42 -26.45
N THR A 306 13.94 -13.60 -25.92
CA THR A 306 14.92 -14.54 -26.50
C THR A 306 14.31 -15.90 -26.83
N TYR A 307 12.99 -16.06 -26.75
CA TYR A 307 12.31 -17.34 -26.93
C TYR A 307 12.04 -17.63 -28.41
N SER A 308 12.60 -18.73 -28.91
CA SER A 308 12.46 -19.20 -30.30
C SER A 308 11.57 -20.44 -30.47
N GLY A 309 10.88 -20.87 -29.41
CA GLY A 309 10.03 -22.05 -29.41
C GLY A 309 8.58 -21.79 -29.85
N ALA A 310 7.72 -22.78 -29.63
CA ALA A 310 6.29 -22.70 -29.97
C ALA A 310 5.57 -21.59 -29.18
N THR A 311 4.75 -20.80 -29.86
CA THR A 311 4.00 -19.65 -29.30
C THR A 311 2.49 -19.89 -29.14
N ILE A 312 2.00 -21.04 -29.63
CA ILE A 312 0.58 -21.41 -29.57
C ILE A 312 0.40 -22.51 -28.52
N CYS A 313 -0.44 -22.26 -27.52
CA CYS A 313 -0.76 -23.25 -26.49
C CYS A 313 -1.75 -24.30 -27.01
N ALA A 314 -1.70 -25.51 -26.45
CA ALA A 314 -2.68 -26.54 -26.70
C ALA A 314 -4.05 -26.12 -26.12
N SER A 315 -5.14 -26.34 -26.86
CA SER A 315 -6.50 -26.09 -26.34
C SER A 315 -6.76 -26.92 -25.07
N PRO A 316 -7.39 -26.36 -24.01
CA PRO A 316 -8.08 -25.07 -23.93
C PRO A 316 -7.20 -23.90 -23.43
N PHE A 317 -5.88 -24.05 -23.40
CA PHE A 317 -4.98 -23.09 -22.78
C PHE A 317 -4.64 -21.93 -23.72
N THR A 318 -4.49 -20.73 -23.16
CA THR A 318 -4.03 -19.52 -23.86
C THR A 318 -2.63 -19.18 -23.39
N CYS A 319 -1.78 -18.63 -24.26
CA CYS A 319 -0.51 -18.06 -23.81
C CYS A 319 -0.79 -16.77 -23.02
N VAL A 320 -0.62 -16.81 -21.71
CA VAL A 320 -0.76 -15.65 -20.83
C VAL A 320 0.62 -15.07 -20.57
N LYS A 321 0.76 -13.75 -20.74
CA LYS A 321 1.98 -13.01 -20.39
C LYS A 321 2.18 -13.08 -18.88
N SER A 322 3.20 -13.80 -18.41
CA SER A 322 3.36 -14.11 -16.99
C SER A 322 3.79 -12.91 -16.13
N SER A 323 4.59 -12.00 -16.67
CA SER A 323 4.89 -10.64 -16.18
C SER A 323 5.96 -10.00 -17.08
N ASP A 324 6.02 -8.66 -17.09
CA ASP A 324 7.28 -7.92 -17.16
C ASP A 324 7.68 -7.73 -15.67
N TYR A 325 8.89 -7.95 -15.16
CA TYR A 325 10.15 -7.24 -15.35
C TYR A 325 11.19 -7.88 -14.39
N ALA A 326 12.48 -7.53 -14.46
CA ALA A 326 13.42 -7.74 -13.33
C ALA A 326 14.57 -6.72 -13.31
N LEU A 327 15.03 -6.31 -14.49
CA LEU A 327 15.94 -5.18 -14.70
C LEU A 327 15.51 -4.46 -15.98
N SER A 328 15.62 -3.13 -16.02
CA SER A 328 15.42 -2.35 -17.25
C SER A 328 16.64 -1.50 -17.56
N VAL A 329 16.96 -1.33 -18.84
CA VAL A 329 18.08 -0.50 -19.33
C VAL A 329 17.51 0.67 -20.11
N ASN A 330 17.78 1.90 -19.67
CA ASN A 330 17.23 3.14 -20.26
C ASN A 330 15.69 3.12 -20.43
N GLY A 331 14.97 2.43 -19.54
CA GLY A 331 13.52 2.25 -19.58
C GLY A 331 13.01 1.07 -20.43
N VAL A 332 13.90 0.31 -21.07
CA VAL A 332 13.56 -0.89 -21.83
C VAL A 332 13.67 -2.13 -20.94
N ASP A 333 12.58 -2.88 -20.79
CA ASP A 333 12.61 -4.15 -20.04
C ASP A 333 13.56 -5.17 -20.67
N GLN A 334 14.23 -5.94 -19.83
CA GLN A 334 15.00 -7.11 -20.24
C GLN A 334 14.19 -8.42 -20.07
N GLY A 335 13.11 -8.40 -19.27
CA GLY A 335 12.22 -9.53 -19.01
C GLY A 335 12.45 -10.15 -17.62
N HIS A 336 11.40 -10.73 -17.03
CA HIS A 336 11.48 -11.36 -15.72
C HIS A 336 12.54 -12.47 -15.68
N GLY A 337 13.46 -12.39 -14.71
CA GLY A 337 14.58 -13.33 -14.53
C GLY A 337 15.69 -13.27 -15.59
N VAL A 338 15.54 -12.49 -16.67
CA VAL A 338 16.55 -12.41 -17.73
C VAL A 338 17.78 -11.69 -17.21
N GLY A 339 18.89 -12.40 -17.12
CA GLY A 339 20.15 -11.91 -16.56
C GLY A 339 20.13 -11.65 -15.06
N VAL A 340 19.05 -11.99 -14.33
CA VAL A 340 18.89 -11.67 -12.90
C VAL A 340 18.83 -12.95 -12.06
N ARG A 341 19.51 -12.97 -10.91
CA ARG A 341 19.50 -14.07 -9.95
C ARG A 341 18.32 -13.90 -8.99
N VAL A 342 17.12 -14.19 -9.47
CA VAL A 342 15.87 -13.99 -8.71
C VAL A 342 15.82 -14.94 -7.50
N PRO A 343 15.75 -14.45 -6.25
CA PRO A 343 15.58 -15.29 -5.06
C PRO A 343 14.22 -16.02 -5.07
N THR A 344 14.14 -17.23 -4.53
CA THR A 344 12.88 -18.01 -4.43
C THR A 344 11.95 -17.58 -3.30
N SER A 345 12.38 -16.66 -2.43
CA SER A 345 11.61 -16.21 -1.28
C SER A 345 12.01 -14.80 -0.86
N ASN A 346 11.08 -14.10 -0.21
CA ASN A 346 11.29 -12.79 0.40
C ASN A 346 11.82 -12.89 1.85
N SER A 347 12.65 -13.90 2.12
CA SER A 347 13.27 -14.06 3.43
C SER A 347 14.36 -13.02 3.64
N ALA A 348 14.13 -12.09 4.58
CA ALA A 348 15.12 -11.11 4.99
C ALA A 348 16.42 -11.79 5.45
N ILE A 349 17.55 -11.28 4.99
CA ILE A 349 18.84 -11.57 5.62
C ILE A 349 19.01 -10.60 6.79
N THR A 350 19.57 -11.07 7.91
CA THR A 350 19.92 -10.23 9.08
C THR A 350 21.33 -10.45 9.59
N ASP A 351 21.94 -11.61 9.27
CA ASP A 351 23.34 -11.92 9.58
C ASP A 351 24.28 -11.36 8.51
N LEU A 352 25.09 -10.37 8.91
CA LEU A 352 26.09 -9.72 8.06
C LEU A 352 27.29 -10.60 7.72
N THR A 353 27.47 -11.72 8.42
CA THR A 353 28.56 -12.68 8.18
C THR A 353 28.18 -13.78 7.17
N SER A 354 26.89 -13.90 6.85
CA SER A 354 26.40 -14.89 5.90
C SER A 354 26.76 -14.54 4.45
N ASN A 355 27.26 -15.52 3.69
CA ASN A 355 27.49 -15.39 2.23
C ASN A 355 26.21 -15.01 1.45
N ASN A 356 25.04 -15.20 2.05
CA ASN A 356 23.76 -14.82 1.45
C ASN A 356 23.69 -13.28 1.23
N ILE A 357 24.39 -12.46 2.03
CA ILE A 357 24.39 -10.99 1.93
C ILE A 357 24.95 -10.48 0.57
N ILE A 358 25.67 -11.32 -0.17
CA ILE A 358 26.33 -10.95 -1.42
C ILE A 358 25.30 -10.70 -2.53
N CYS A 359 24.51 -11.71 -2.86
CA CYS A 359 23.56 -11.69 -3.97
C CYS A 359 22.22 -12.36 -3.64
N ASN A 360 21.97 -12.72 -2.38
CA ASN A 360 21.19 -13.91 -2.00
C ASN A 360 21.86 -15.22 -2.49
N THR A 361 21.33 -16.39 -2.13
CA THR A 361 21.89 -17.72 -2.50
C THR A 361 20.83 -18.77 -2.86
N ASN A 362 19.56 -18.54 -2.52
CA ASN A 362 18.46 -19.43 -2.87
C ASN A 362 17.72 -18.89 -4.09
N PHE A 363 18.24 -19.17 -5.30
CA PHE A 363 17.70 -18.65 -6.55
C PHE A 363 16.78 -19.64 -7.26
N ILE A 364 15.82 -19.11 -8.04
CA ILE A 364 15.12 -19.89 -9.06
C ILE A 364 16.16 -20.57 -9.95
N GLN A 365 15.99 -21.88 -10.17
CA GLN A 365 16.88 -22.68 -11.01
C GLN A 365 16.20 -23.04 -12.34
N PRO A 366 16.95 -23.11 -13.45
CA PRO A 366 18.37 -22.74 -13.56
C PRO A 366 18.57 -21.22 -13.47
N VAL A 367 19.68 -20.78 -12.88
CA VAL A 367 20.08 -19.36 -12.95
C VAL A 367 20.24 -18.95 -14.41
N SER A 368 19.68 -17.79 -14.78
CA SER A 368 19.79 -17.27 -16.15
C SER A 368 21.25 -17.19 -16.62
N THR A 369 21.51 -17.67 -17.82
CA THR A 369 22.81 -17.52 -18.52
C THR A 369 22.89 -16.25 -19.37
N ALA A 370 21.81 -15.48 -19.49
CA ALA A 370 21.81 -14.22 -20.23
C ALA A 370 22.70 -13.15 -19.56
N VAL A 371 23.32 -12.32 -20.40
CA VAL A 371 24.17 -11.19 -20.01
C VAL A 371 23.61 -9.94 -20.69
N ILE A 372 23.23 -8.95 -19.89
CA ILE A 372 22.53 -7.75 -20.36
C ILE A 372 23.56 -6.74 -20.89
N PRO A 373 23.51 -6.33 -22.17
CA PRO A 373 24.42 -5.33 -22.73
C PRO A 373 24.04 -3.93 -22.24
N VAL A 374 25.03 -3.17 -21.76
CA VAL A 374 24.87 -1.78 -21.31
C VAL A 374 26.07 -0.93 -21.72
N ASN A 375 25.88 0.37 -21.83
CA ASN A 375 26.96 1.34 -22.01
C ASN A 375 27.28 2.06 -20.69
N ALA A 376 28.52 2.50 -20.56
CA ALA A 376 28.94 3.41 -19.50
C ALA A 376 28.15 4.73 -19.63
N GLY A 377 27.39 5.09 -18.59
CA GLY A 377 26.42 6.20 -18.60
C GLY A 377 24.94 5.78 -18.73
N ASP A 378 24.64 4.52 -19.06
CA ASP A 378 23.25 4.03 -19.13
C ASP A 378 22.58 4.02 -17.75
N LYS A 379 21.25 4.11 -17.76
CA LYS A 379 20.40 3.98 -16.56
C LYS A 379 19.94 2.53 -16.39
N LEU A 380 20.34 1.92 -15.28
CA LEU A 380 19.84 0.63 -14.81
C LEU A 380 18.70 0.86 -13.81
N THR A 381 17.51 0.37 -14.13
CA THR A 381 16.38 0.34 -13.21
C THR A 381 16.28 -1.07 -12.61
N ALA A 382 16.59 -1.18 -11.32
CA ALA A 382 16.33 -2.38 -10.53
C ALA A 382 14.86 -2.39 -10.12
N GLN A 383 14.20 -3.53 -10.27
CA GLN A 383 12.81 -3.71 -9.85
C GLN A 383 12.74 -4.63 -8.64
N PHE A 384 12.07 -4.16 -7.59
CA PHE A 384 11.91 -4.87 -6.33
C PHE A 384 10.47 -5.34 -6.22
N HIS A 385 10.29 -6.62 -5.87
CA HIS A 385 8.98 -7.22 -5.67
C HIS A 385 8.99 -8.13 -4.43
N ARG A 386 7.82 -8.24 -3.80
CA ARG A 386 7.52 -9.11 -2.67
C ARG A 386 7.56 -10.59 -3.04
N THR A 387 7.33 -10.94 -4.30
CA THR A 387 7.33 -12.33 -4.78
C THR A 387 8.36 -12.58 -5.88
N SER A 388 8.84 -13.82 -5.98
CA SER A 388 9.77 -14.25 -7.02
C SER A 388 9.13 -14.44 -8.40
N ALA A 389 7.87 -14.06 -8.57
CA ALA A 389 7.15 -14.06 -9.84
C ALA A 389 7.00 -12.65 -10.44
N GLY A 390 7.49 -11.62 -9.71
CA GLY A 390 7.25 -10.21 -10.01
C GLY A 390 5.84 -9.77 -9.59
N TYR A 391 5.38 -8.67 -10.19
CA TYR A 391 4.03 -8.13 -9.99
C TYR A 391 3.00 -9.00 -10.72
N LEU A 392 2.13 -9.69 -9.97
CA LEU A 392 1.12 -10.61 -10.49
C LEU A 392 -0.30 -10.02 -10.57
N GLY A 393 -0.47 -8.74 -10.23
CA GLY A 393 -1.77 -8.09 -10.05
C GLY A 393 -1.75 -7.16 -8.84
N PRO A 394 -2.90 -6.63 -8.41
CA PRO A 394 -2.99 -5.66 -7.31
C PRO A 394 -2.76 -6.31 -5.92
N ASP A 395 -1.56 -6.84 -5.67
CA ASP A 395 -1.08 -7.07 -4.30
C ASP A 395 -0.65 -5.70 -3.74
N PRO A 396 -1.36 -5.13 -2.75
CA PRO A 396 -1.02 -3.81 -2.22
C PRO A 396 0.26 -3.80 -1.36
N SER A 397 0.84 -4.96 -1.10
CA SER A 397 2.16 -5.11 -0.45
C SER A 397 3.31 -5.26 -1.47
N ASP A 398 3.02 -5.33 -2.77
CA ASP A 398 4.02 -5.28 -3.84
C ASP A 398 4.13 -3.81 -4.30
N PRO A 399 5.31 -3.18 -4.22
CA PRO A 399 6.63 -3.80 -4.35
C PRO A 399 7.39 -3.99 -3.03
N ILE A 400 7.11 -3.12 -2.05
CA ILE A 400 7.59 -3.18 -0.67
C ILE A 400 6.48 -2.58 0.20
N ASP A 401 6.19 -3.23 1.33
CA ASP A 401 5.33 -2.70 2.39
C ASP A 401 5.76 -1.27 2.77
N PRO A 402 4.90 -0.24 2.64
CA PRO A 402 5.26 1.16 2.86
C PRO A 402 5.63 1.47 4.33
N THR A 403 5.41 0.55 5.28
CA THR A 403 5.91 0.68 6.65
C THR A 403 7.42 0.38 6.76
N ASN A 404 8.01 -0.36 5.83
CA ASN A 404 9.45 -0.62 5.80
C ASN A 404 10.22 0.64 5.38
N LYS A 405 10.99 1.22 6.31
CA LYS A 405 11.82 2.39 6.06
C LYS A 405 13.29 2.03 5.93
N GLY A 406 13.95 2.55 4.90
CA GLY A 406 15.40 2.47 4.76
C GLY A 406 15.91 2.82 3.35
N PRO A 407 17.23 2.73 3.13
CA PRO A 407 17.85 3.12 1.86
C PRO A 407 17.74 2.01 0.79
N ILE A 408 17.80 2.44 -0.47
CA ILE A 408 18.09 1.56 -1.62
C ILE A 408 19.52 1.83 -2.08
N LEU A 409 20.34 0.80 -2.25
CA LEU A 409 21.76 0.89 -2.58
C LEU A 409 22.07 0.09 -3.85
N ALA A 410 23.06 0.57 -4.63
CA ALA A 410 23.51 -0.10 -5.84
C ALA A 410 25.04 -0.25 -5.88
N TYR A 411 25.50 -1.43 -6.26
CA TYR A 411 26.91 -1.79 -6.36
C TYR A 411 27.21 -2.50 -7.68
N LEU A 412 28.46 -2.37 -8.15
CA LEU A 412 29.03 -3.18 -9.23
C LEU A 412 30.22 -3.98 -8.71
N ALA A 413 30.44 -5.17 -9.24
CA ALA A 413 31.70 -5.91 -9.11
C ALA A 413 32.16 -6.42 -10.47
N GLU A 414 33.40 -6.11 -10.85
CA GLU A 414 34.03 -6.62 -12.07
C GLU A 414 34.33 -8.12 -11.92
N ILE A 415 34.03 -8.91 -12.95
CA ILE A 415 34.14 -10.36 -12.91
C ILE A 415 34.62 -10.96 -14.25
N PRO A 416 35.38 -12.09 -14.22
CA PRO A 416 35.87 -12.74 -15.44
C PRO A 416 34.75 -13.25 -16.38
N SER A 417 33.65 -13.73 -15.82
CA SER A 417 32.50 -14.22 -16.59
C SER A 417 31.18 -13.91 -15.88
N ALA A 418 30.28 -13.18 -16.55
CA ALA A 418 28.98 -12.80 -16.01
C ALA A 418 28.13 -14.00 -15.52
N THR A 419 28.33 -15.17 -16.11
CA THR A 419 27.60 -16.41 -15.82
C THR A 419 28.24 -17.29 -14.73
N GLN A 420 29.32 -16.84 -14.08
CA GLN A 420 30.01 -17.64 -13.06
C GLN A 420 29.10 -18.02 -11.87
N SER A 421 29.21 -19.24 -11.36
CA SER A 421 28.41 -19.69 -10.21
C SER A 421 28.84 -19.01 -8.89
N THR A 422 30.15 -18.85 -8.69
CA THR A 422 30.73 -18.29 -7.46
C THR A 422 30.60 -16.76 -7.39
N VAL A 423 30.02 -16.26 -6.30
CA VAL A 423 29.89 -14.81 -6.00
C VAL A 423 30.75 -14.36 -4.80
N THR A 424 31.40 -15.28 -4.10
CA THR A 424 32.27 -15.00 -2.95
C THR A 424 33.62 -14.40 -3.37
N GLY A 425 34.24 -13.61 -2.50
CA GLY A 425 35.57 -13.00 -2.72
C GLY A 425 35.59 -11.79 -3.66
N LEU A 426 34.46 -11.46 -4.29
CA LEU A 426 34.33 -10.34 -5.22
C LEU A 426 34.60 -8.97 -4.57
N LYS A 427 35.00 -8.02 -5.43
CA LYS A 427 35.34 -6.64 -5.08
C LYS A 427 34.27 -5.70 -5.61
N TRP A 428 33.46 -5.20 -4.70
CA TRP A 428 32.27 -4.40 -4.98
C TRP A 428 32.56 -2.92 -4.77
N PHE A 429 32.05 -2.06 -5.64
CA PHE A 429 32.06 -0.61 -5.45
C PHE A 429 30.66 -0.05 -5.58
N LYS A 430 30.33 0.94 -4.76
CA LYS A 430 28.99 1.52 -4.65
C LYS A 430 28.81 2.59 -5.72
N ILE A 431 27.86 2.39 -6.63
CA ILE A 431 27.58 3.32 -7.74
C ILE A 431 26.45 4.31 -7.43
N GLY A 432 25.61 4.03 -6.43
CA GLY A 432 24.52 4.92 -6.07
C GLY A 432 23.80 4.53 -4.78
N GLN A 433 22.95 5.45 -4.32
CA GLN A 433 22.06 5.26 -3.19
C GLN A 433 20.85 6.19 -3.29
N ILE A 434 19.71 5.73 -2.79
CA ILE A 434 18.54 6.54 -2.46
C ILE A 434 18.39 6.44 -0.94
N GLY A 435 18.70 7.52 -0.23
CA GLY A 435 18.72 7.57 1.24
C GLY A 435 17.50 8.27 1.83
N TYR A 436 17.59 8.63 3.11
CA TYR A 436 16.63 9.52 3.76
C TYR A 436 16.80 10.97 3.27
N ASN A 437 15.69 11.62 2.94
CA ASN A 437 15.60 13.03 2.62
C ASN A 437 15.06 13.80 3.83
N ALA A 438 15.95 14.46 4.56
CA ALA A 438 15.60 15.22 5.77
C ALA A 438 14.66 16.42 5.52
N THR A 439 14.51 16.88 4.27
CA THR A 439 13.64 18.02 3.92
C THR A 439 12.16 17.64 3.89
N ASN A 440 11.83 16.41 3.48
CA ASN A 440 10.44 15.95 3.31
C ASN A 440 10.13 14.62 4.03
N GLY A 441 11.09 14.05 4.74
CA GLY A 441 10.92 12.82 5.52
C GLY A 441 10.94 11.51 4.71
N GLN A 442 11.15 11.55 3.39
CA GLN A 442 11.09 10.36 2.54
C GLN A 442 12.34 9.50 2.62
N TRP A 443 12.17 8.18 2.63
CA TRP A 443 13.22 7.18 2.49
C TRP A 443 13.39 6.69 1.06
N GLY A 444 14.47 5.94 0.82
CA GLY A 444 14.65 5.21 -0.44
C GLY A 444 13.52 4.22 -0.70
N SER A 445 13.01 3.56 0.35
CA SER A 445 11.84 2.68 0.24
C SER A 445 10.53 3.43 -0.07
N ASP A 446 10.38 4.70 0.35
CA ASP A 446 9.23 5.53 -0.05
C ASP A 446 9.29 5.86 -1.55
N VAL A 447 10.47 6.23 -2.04
CA VAL A 447 10.70 6.46 -3.48
C VAL A 447 10.47 5.19 -4.28
N LEU A 448 10.87 4.04 -3.76
CA LEU A 448 10.64 2.73 -4.37
C LEU A 448 9.14 2.39 -4.46
N PHE A 449 8.38 2.61 -3.38
CA PHE A 449 6.92 2.41 -3.36
C PHE A 449 6.22 3.35 -4.36
N ILE A 450 6.52 4.65 -4.30
CA ILE A 450 5.94 5.68 -5.20
C ILE A 450 6.19 5.36 -6.69
N ASN A 451 7.36 4.80 -7.01
CA ASN A 451 7.74 4.45 -8.38
C ASN A 451 7.34 3.01 -8.78
N GLY A 452 6.41 2.36 -8.06
CA GLY A 452 5.95 1.02 -8.40
C GLY A 452 7.07 -0.03 -8.44
N GLY A 453 8.02 0.06 -7.51
CA GLY A 453 9.10 -0.93 -7.33
C GLY A 453 10.39 -0.58 -8.05
N ASN A 454 10.46 0.58 -8.70
CA ASN A 454 11.58 0.97 -9.56
C ASN A 454 12.60 1.85 -8.83
N ALA A 455 13.85 1.39 -8.76
CA ALA A 455 15.00 2.18 -8.32
C ALA A 455 16.05 2.28 -9.44
N THR A 456 16.28 3.52 -9.91
CA THR A 456 17.14 3.78 -11.08
C THR A 456 18.51 4.31 -10.66
N PHE A 457 19.56 3.70 -11.21
CA PHE A 457 20.96 4.03 -10.97
C PHE A 457 21.71 4.20 -12.30
N THR A 458 22.70 5.09 -12.35
CA THR A 458 23.51 5.30 -13.56
C THR A 458 24.78 4.46 -13.50
N VAL A 459 25.06 3.70 -14.56
CA VAL A 459 26.37 3.03 -14.76
C VAL A 459 27.43 4.12 -14.87
N PRO A 460 28.48 4.18 -14.03
CA PRO A 460 29.44 5.27 -14.09
C PRO A 460 30.17 5.28 -15.45
N SER A 461 30.33 6.46 -16.07
CA SER A 461 30.96 6.62 -17.38
C SER A 461 32.47 6.30 -17.41
N CYS A 462 33.06 6.06 -16.23
CA CYS A 462 34.50 5.93 -16.00
C CYS A 462 34.91 4.56 -15.40
N ILE A 463 34.10 3.51 -15.50
CA ILE A 463 34.52 2.13 -15.17
C ILE A 463 35.17 1.45 -16.39
N VAL A 464 35.90 0.35 -16.21
CA VAL A 464 36.48 -0.43 -17.32
C VAL A 464 35.36 -1.10 -18.12
N SER A 465 35.49 -1.20 -19.45
CA SER A 465 34.58 -2.03 -20.26
C SER A 465 34.83 -3.52 -19.97
N GLY A 466 33.79 -4.27 -19.61
CA GLY A 466 33.95 -5.64 -19.12
C GLY A 466 32.65 -6.27 -18.60
N GLN A 467 32.74 -7.44 -17.99
CA GLN A 467 31.60 -8.12 -17.38
C GLN A 467 31.49 -7.79 -15.89
N TYR A 468 30.27 -7.54 -15.42
CA TYR A 468 29.99 -7.13 -14.05
C TYR A 468 28.79 -7.87 -13.46
N LEU A 469 28.79 -8.04 -12.14
CA LEU A 469 27.55 -8.19 -11.38
C LEU A 469 27.07 -6.81 -10.93
N PHE A 470 25.80 -6.52 -11.21
CA PHE A 470 25.07 -5.39 -10.64
C PHE A 470 24.22 -5.86 -9.46
N ARG A 471 24.55 -5.41 -8.26
CA ARG A 471 23.82 -5.72 -7.03
C ARG A 471 22.95 -4.54 -6.65
N ALA A 472 21.63 -4.76 -6.63
CA ALA A 472 20.66 -3.84 -6.06
C ALA A 472 20.21 -4.36 -4.69
N GLU A 473 20.06 -3.47 -3.72
CA GLU A 473 19.72 -3.80 -2.34
C GLU A 473 18.74 -2.78 -1.75
N ALA A 474 17.72 -3.25 -1.05
CA ALA A 474 16.93 -2.48 -0.10
C ALA A 474 17.31 -2.95 1.32
N ILE A 475 17.53 -1.99 2.21
CA ILE A 475 17.72 -2.27 3.65
C ILE A 475 16.49 -1.76 4.37
N ALA A 476 15.81 -2.60 5.14
CA ALA A 476 14.69 -2.20 5.99
C ALA A 476 15.18 -2.09 7.45
N LEU A 477 14.83 -0.98 8.10
CA LEU A 477 15.38 -0.53 9.38
C LEU A 477 14.34 -0.48 10.52
N GLN A 478 13.14 -0.99 10.28
CA GLN A 478 12.01 -0.98 11.22
C GLN A 478 12.32 -1.65 12.56
N SER A 479 13.26 -2.60 12.57
CA SER A 479 13.77 -3.29 13.78
C SER A 479 15.26 -3.00 14.07
N ALA A 480 15.89 -2.03 13.39
CA ALA A 480 17.33 -1.79 13.44
C ALA A 480 17.85 -1.05 14.70
N THR A 481 17.07 -0.96 15.78
CA THR A 481 17.49 -0.32 17.03
C THR A 481 18.60 -1.08 17.76
N SER A 482 18.81 -2.34 17.42
CA SER A 482 19.94 -3.18 17.87
C SER A 482 20.37 -4.14 16.75
N TYR A 483 21.49 -4.85 16.95
CA TYR A 483 21.96 -5.91 16.03
C TYR A 483 21.73 -7.30 16.63
N PRO A 484 21.22 -8.28 15.87
CA PRO A 484 20.64 -8.14 14.52
C PRO A 484 19.28 -7.44 14.54
N GLY A 485 18.96 -6.67 13.51
CA GLY A 485 17.72 -5.87 13.47
C GLY A 485 17.44 -5.21 12.12
N ALA A 486 18.47 -4.73 11.42
CA ALA A 486 18.36 -4.39 9.99
C ALA A 486 18.13 -5.64 9.14
N GLN A 487 17.25 -5.52 8.14
CA GLN A 487 16.85 -6.57 7.21
C GLN A 487 17.33 -6.22 5.80
N PHE A 488 18.01 -7.15 5.12
CA PHE A 488 18.62 -6.93 3.83
C PHE A 488 17.91 -7.74 2.74
N TYR A 489 17.50 -7.05 1.68
CA TYR A 489 16.80 -7.59 0.51
C TYR A 489 17.58 -7.20 -0.74
N MET A 490 18.17 -8.17 -1.43
CA MET A 490 19.11 -7.94 -2.52
C MET A 490 19.07 -9.03 -3.57
N SER A 491 19.50 -8.67 -4.77
CA SER A 491 19.72 -9.59 -5.89
C SER A 491 20.85 -9.07 -6.78
N CYS A 492 21.40 -9.95 -7.61
CA CYS A 492 22.45 -9.61 -8.57
C CYS A 492 22.00 -9.87 -10.01
N ALA A 493 22.23 -8.89 -10.89
CA ALA A 493 22.09 -8.99 -12.33
C ALA A 493 23.45 -9.13 -13.02
N GLN A 494 23.45 -9.71 -14.22
CA GLN A 494 24.62 -10.05 -15.03
C GLN A 494 24.68 -9.09 -16.21
N ILE A 495 25.66 -8.19 -16.23
CA ILE A 495 25.76 -7.14 -17.25
C ILE A 495 27.12 -7.15 -17.97
N SER A 496 27.13 -6.68 -19.21
CA SER A 496 28.35 -6.43 -20.00
C SER A 496 28.40 -4.95 -20.36
N VAL A 497 29.42 -4.24 -19.87
CA VAL A 497 29.59 -2.79 -20.01
C VAL A 497 30.52 -2.46 -21.18
N THR A 498 30.05 -1.59 -22.08
CA THR A 498 30.85 -1.02 -23.19
C THR A 498 30.92 0.51 -23.14
N GLY A 499 31.74 1.12 -24.01
CA GLY A 499 31.72 2.58 -24.23
C GLY A 499 32.47 3.44 -23.21
N SER A 500 33.26 2.87 -22.31
CA SER A 500 34.10 3.66 -21.40
C SER A 500 35.18 4.44 -22.13
N SER A 501 35.31 5.72 -21.81
CA SER A 501 36.24 6.66 -22.45
C SER A 501 37.42 7.07 -21.56
N SER A 502 37.37 6.79 -20.25
CA SER A 502 38.44 7.13 -19.29
C SER A 502 38.29 6.29 -18.00
N PRO A 503 38.74 5.02 -18.00
CA PRO A 503 38.57 4.11 -16.87
C PRO A 503 39.37 4.56 -15.64
N LYS A 504 38.73 4.51 -14.48
CA LYS A 504 39.29 4.70 -13.14
C LYS A 504 39.08 3.44 -12.32
N THR A 505 39.99 3.17 -11.38
CA THR A 505 39.82 2.10 -10.38
C THR A 505 39.08 2.67 -9.16
N PRO A 506 37.84 2.24 -8.87
CA PRO A 506 37.11 2.70 -7.69
C PRO A 506 37.66 2.05 -6.41
N ALA A 507 37.45 2.69 -5.26
CA ALA A 507 37.60 2.03 -3.98
C ALA A 507 36.57 0.89 -3.87
N THR A 508 37.00 -0.27 -3.35
CA THR A 508 36.17 -1.48 -3.26
C THR A 508 36.03 -2.01 -1.84
N VAL A 509 34.92 -2.71 -1.62
CA VAL A 509 34.59 -3.48 -0.41
C VAL A 509 34.34 -4.94 -0.78
N SER A 510 34.25 -5.82 0.22
CA SER A 510 33.84 -7.21 0.01
C SER A 510 32.59 -7.51 0.86
N PHE A 511 31.75 -8.40 0.35
CA PHE A 511 30.60 -8.94 1.06
C PHE A 511 30.86 -10.44 1.30
N PRO A 512 30.64 -10.98 2.51
CA PRO A 512 30.56 -10.29 3.82
C PRO A 512 31.73 -9.32 4.11
N GLY A 513 31.50 -8.37 5.02
CA GLY A 513 32.54 -7.47 5.57
C GLY A 513 32.40 -5.98 5.24
N ALA A 514 31.63 -5.60 4.21
CA ALA A 514 31.36 -4.20 3.86
C ALA A 514 30.49 -3.47 4.90
N TYR A 515 29.65 -4.23 5.62
CA TYR A 515 28.82 -3.76 6.71
C TYR A 515 29.26 -4.46 8.01
N THR A 516 29.19 -3.72 9.12
CA THR A 516 29.44 -4.21 10.47
C THR A 516 28.23 -3.89 11.36
N ALA A 517 28.08 -4.63 12.47
CA ALA A 517 27.05 -4.33 13.48
C ALA A 517 27.16 -2.90 14.08
N SER A 518 28.33 -2.25 13.93
CA SER A 518 28.60 -0.87 14.36
C SER A 518 28.55 0.16 13.22
N SER A 519 28.27 -0.26 11.99
CA SER A 519 28.26 0.64 10.83
C SER A 519 27.12 1.66 10.95
N PRO A 520 27.38 2.97 10.77
CA PRO A 520 26.33 3.97 10.67
C PRO A 520 25.28 3.56 9.63
N GLY A 521 24.02 3.59 10.05
CA GLY A 521 22.89 3.19 9.22
C GLY A 521 22.53 1.70 9.23
N ILE A 522 23.29 0.84 9.93
CA ILE A 522 22.95 -0.58 10.18
C ILE A 522 22.26 -0.77 11.53
N VAL A 523 22.78 -0.12 12.58
CA VAL A 523 22.08 0.03 13.86
C VAL A 523 21.69 1.50 13.98
N THR A 524 20.39 1.77 13.96
CA THR A 524 19.82 3.11 13.98
C THR A 524 18.40 3.07 14.53
N SER A 525 18.00 4.11 15.26
CA SER A 525 16.59 4.32 15.57
C SER A 525 16.00 5.26 14.54
N LEU A 526 14.83 4.90 13.99
CA LEU A 526 14.06 5.80 13.13
C LEU A 526 13.44 6.97 13.93
N PHE A 527 13.42 6.88 15.27
CA PHE A 527 12.77 7.84 16.15
C PHE A 527 13.62 9.10 16.31
N GLY A 528 13.05 10.26 16.04
CA GLY A 528 13.77 11.53 16.14
C GLY A 528 14.87 11.71 15.09
N LEU A 529 14.89 10.90 14.02
CA LEU A 529 15.99 10.87 13.07
C LEU A 529 16.01 12.14 12.19
N SER A 530 16.93 13.06 12.50
CA SER A 530 17.16 14.30 11.75
C SER A 530 18.07 14.12 10.53
N SER A 531 18.91 13.09 10.52
CA SER A 531 19.75 12.72 9.37
C SER A 531 20.08 11.22 9.37
N TYR A 532 20.32 10.68 8.18
CA TYR A 532 20.73 9.29 7.99
C TYR A 532 21.95 9.23 7.08
N THR A 533 22.93 8.41 7.44
CA THR A 533 24.04 8.06 6.55
C THR A 533 23.85 6.60 6.12
N PRO A 534 23.52 6.32 4.85
CA PRO A 534 23.45 4.96 4.37
C PRO A 534 24.81 4.25 4.46
N PRO A 535 24.83 2.94 4.76
CA PRO A 535 26.07 2.21 4.97
C PRO A 535 26.91 2.11 3.69
N GLY A 536 28.22 2.13 3.85
CA GLY A 536 29.19 2.12 2.74
C GLY A 536 29.32 3.46 2.01
N THR A 537 30.55 3.86 1.70
CA THR A 537 30.84 5.08 0.92
C THR A 537 30.47 4.90 -0.55
N VAL A 538 29.89 5.95 -1.16
CA VAL A 538 29.69 6.01 -2.62
C VAL A 538 31.04 6.31 -3.27
N SER A 539 31.45 5.51 -4.25
CA SER A 539 32.68 5.76 -5.01
C SER A 539 32.42 6.91 -6.01
N ARG A 540 33.22 7.98 -5.91
CA ARG A 540 33.13 9.22 -6.73
C ARG A 540 34.18 9.25 -7.84
#